data_AF-A0A0Q6FTK9-F1
#
_entry.id   AF-A0A0Q6FTK9-F1
#
_cell.length_a   1.000
_cell.length_b   1.000
_cell.length_c   1.000
_cell.angle_alpha   90.00
_cell.angle_beta   90.00
_cell.angle_gamma   90.00
#
_symmetry.space_group_name_H-M   'P 1'
#
loop_
_entity.id
_entity.type
_entity.pdbx_description
1 polymer ?
#
loop_
_entity_poly.entity_id
_entity_poly.type
_entity_poly.pdbx_seq_one_letter_code
_entity_poly.pdbx_strand_id
1 'polypeptide(L)'
;MLEEAAGELFFERGYAATSVADITARAGVSRNTFFNYFGAKSDLLWSTFDATVATLGESLTDPRHDDGTVRGTARAALMEVAGALRPDNVSLAFTHADTMGLADELRRSAAVRASDVAVVLTSFAVMKGVEPLRAEVAGAAYAGALVAAVGEWSRSGAVRTSLCEVLAEALAPVEGALP
;
A
#
# COMPACT_ATOMS: atom_id res chain seq x y z
N MET A 1 -1.45 -19.20 -3.56
CA MET A 1 -2.35 -20.20 -2.96
C MET A 1 -3.53 -19.55 -2.25
N LEU A 2 -3.32 -18.66 -1.27
CA LEU A 2 -4.43 -17.99 -0.56
C LEU A 2 -5.01 -16.83 -1.37
N GLU A 3 -4.15 -16.01 -1.97
CA GLU A 3 -4.48 -14.82 -2.77
C GLU A 3 -5.20 -15.21 -4.07
N GLU A 4 -4.71 -16.27 -4.71
CA GLU A 4 -5.30 -16.86 -5.91
C GLU A 4 -6.68 -17.44 -5.61
N ALA A 5 -6.80 -18.29 -4.58
CA ALA A 5 -8.09 -18.83 -4.14
C ALA A 5 -9.08 -17.74 -3.74
N ALA A 6 -8.62 -16.69 -3.07
CA ALA A 6 -9.45 -15.54 -2.71
C ALA A 6 -9.90 -14.77 -3.96
N GLY A 7 -8.99 -14.48 -4.89
CA GLY A 7 -9.29 -13.80 -6.15
C GLY A 7 -10.34 -14.54 -6.97
N GLU A 8 -10.19 -15.86 -7.12
CA GLU A 8 -11.20 -16.72 -7.76
C GLU A 8 -12.55 -16.64 -7.06
N LEU A 9 -12.59 -16.82 -5.74
CA LEU A 9 -13.85 -16.79 -4.99
C LEU A 9 -14.52 -15.42 -5.00
N PHE A 10 -13.74 -14.35 -4.94
CA PHE A 10 -14.24 -12.98 -5.07
C PHE A 10 -14.84 -12.73 -6.46
N PHE A 11 -14.23 -13.29 -7.50
CA PHE A 11 -14.76 -13.22 -8.86
C PHE A 11 -16.02 -14.08 -9.04
N GLU A 12 -16.03 -15.31 -8.53
CA GLU A 12 -17.15 -16.26 -8.66
C GLU A 12 -18.40 -15.81 -7.90
N ARG A 13 -18.24 -15.27 -6.68
CA ARG A 13 -19.35 -15.09 -5.72
C ARG A 13 -19.47 -13.67 -5.18
N GLY A 14 -18.48 -12.82 -5.44
CA GLY A 14 -18.37 -11.50 -4.84
C GLY A 14 -17.71 -11.53 -3.46
N TYR A 15 -16.97 -10.47 -3.13
CA TYR A 15 -16.21 -10.35 -1.89
C TYR A 15 -17.06 -10.58 -0.62
N ALA A 16 -18.26 -10.00 -0.56
CA ALA A 16 -19.12 -10.09 0.62
C ALA A 16 -19.58 -11.53 0.92
N ALA A 17 -19.84 -12.33 -0.12
CA ALA A 17 -20.31 -13.71 0.00
C ALA A 17 -19.19 -14.73 0.29
N THR A 18 -17.92 -14.32 0.17
CA THR A 18 -16.75 -15.18 0.43
C THR A 18 -16.30 -15.07 1.88
N SER A 19 -16.20 -16.20 2.58
CA SER A 19 -15.64 -16.26 3.94
C SER A 19 -14.18 -16.71 3.96
N VAL A 20 -13.47 -16.44 5.07
CA VAL A 20 -12.12 -17.00 5.30
C VAL A 20 -12.14 -18.53 5.24
N ALA A 21 -13.23 -19.17 5.71
CA ALA A 21 -13.36 -20.61 5.65
C ALA A 21 -13.40 -21.12 4.19
N ASP A 22 -14.15 -20.46 3.32
CA ASP A 22 -14.20 -20.79 1.88
C ASP A 22 -12.83 -20.66 1.23
N ILE A 23 -12.11 -19.57 1.53
CA ILE A 23 -10.76 -19.31 1.01
C ILE A 23 -9.80 -20.41 1.46
N THR A 24 -9.79 -20.74 2.75
CA THR A 24 -8.89 -21.77 3.29
C THR A 24 -9.21 -23.16 2.74
N ALA A 25 -10.50 -23.48 2.56
CA ALA A 25 -10.93 -24.73 1.97
C ALA A 25 -10.49 -24.85 0.50
N ARG A 26 -10.62 -23.77 -0.28
CA ARG A 26 -10.17 -23.73 -1.68
C ARG A 26 -8.64 -23.82 -1.80
N ALA A 27 -7.92 -23.11 -0.93
CA ALA A 27 -6.46 -23.10 -0.92
C ALA A 27 -5.83 -24.38 -0.32
N GLY A 28 -6.62 -25.26 0.29
CA GLY A 28 -6.14 -26.49 0.93
C GLY A 28 -5.29 -26.23 2.18
N VAL A 29 -5.52 -25.13 2.89
CA VAL A 29 -4.77 -24.75 4.10
C VAL A 29 -5.69 -24.62 5.31
N SER A 30 -5.12 -24.59 6.52
CA SER A 30 -5.90 -24.38 7.73
C SER A 30 -6.27 -22.92 7.94
N ARG A 31 -7.33 -22.67 8.73
CA ARG A 31 -7.68 -21.31 9.17
C ARG A 31 -6.58 -20.65 10.00
N ASN A 32 -5.81 -21.44 10.77
CA ASN A 32 -4.66 -20.94 11.50
C ASN A 32 -3.56 -20.46 10.54
N THR A 33 -3.31 -21.20 9.46
CA THR A 33 -2.37 -20.81 8.40
C THR A 33 -2.78 -19.47 7.79
N PHE A 34 -4.07 -19.25 7.51
CA PHE A 34 -4.56 -17.95 7.03
C PHE A 34 -4.19 -16.81 7.98
N PHE A 35 -4.52 -16.94 9.27
CA PHE A 35 -4.32 -15.88 10.25
C PHE A 35 -2.85 -15.64 10.63
N ASN A 36 -1.96 -16.57 10.29
CA ASN A 36 -0.52 -16.33 10.41
C ASN A 36 -0.01 -15.28 9.39
N TYR A 37 -0.71 -15.12 8.26
CA TYR A 37 -0.32 -14.20 7.19
C TYR A 37 -1.24 -12.98 7.09
N PHE A 38 -2.54 -13.14 7.39
CA PHE A 38 -3.55 -12.11 7.15
C PHE A 38 -4.46 -11.94 8.37
N GLY A 39 -4.65 -10.71 8.84
CA GLY A 39 -5.56 -10.42 9.96
C GLY A 39 -7.03 -10.51 9.55
N ALA A 40 -7.33 -10.20 8.29
CA ALA A 40 -8.65 -10.28 7.69
C ALA A 40 -8.58 -10.65 6.21
N LYS A 41 -9.73 -11.05 5.62
CA LYS A 41 -9.80 -11.31 4.17
C LYS A 41 -9.57 -10.05 3.33
N SER A 42 -9.76 -8.86 3.90
CA SER A 42 -9.40 -7.60 3.23
C SER A 42 -7.91 -7.46 3.00
N ASP A 43 -7.07 -8.08 3.83
CA ASP A 43 -5.61 -7.92 3.74
C ASP A 43 -5.05 -8.65 2.50
N LEU A 44 -5.74 -9.70 2.03
CA LEU A 44 -5.44 -10.35 0.75
C LEU A 44 -5.53 -9.37 -0.42
N LEU A 45 -6.37 -8.34 -0.31
CA LEU A 45 -6.54 -7.34 -1.37
C LEU A 45 -5.31 -6.45 -1.50
N TRP A 46 -4.43 -6.41 -0.51
CA TRP A 46 -3.25 -5.56 -0.47
C TRP A 46 -1.94 -6.31 -0.65
N SER A 47 -1.97 -7.63 -0.91
CA SER A 47 -0.76 -8.46 -0.96
C SER A 47 0.32 -7.90 -1.89
N THR A 48 -0.06 -7.38 -3.05
CA THR A 48 0.87 -6.76 -4.00
C THR A 48 1.46 -5.45 -3.45
N PHE A 49 0.63 -4.63 -2.80
CA PHE A 49 1.09 -3.42 -2.12
C PHE A 49 2.08 -3.77 -1.01
N ASP A 50 1.74 -4.74 -0.16
CA ASP A 50 2.57 -5.15 0.97
C ASP A 50 3.91 -5.71 0.48
N ALA A 51 3.90 -6.52 -0.58
CA ALA A 51 5.10 -7.06 -1.19
C ALA A 51 5.98 -5.97 -1.83
N THR A 52 5.38 -4.95 -2.45
CA THR A 52 6.13 -3.86 -3.08
C THR A 52 6.67 -2.89 -2.04
N VAL A 53 5.89 -2.55 -1.02
CA VAL A 53 6.33 -1.68 0.08
C VAL A 53 7.43 -2.33 0.92
N ALA A 54 7.48 -3.66 1.00
CA ALA A 54 8.58 -4.36 1.67
C ALA A 54 9.96 -4.01 1.08
N THR A 55 10.04 -3.58 -0.19
CA THR A 55 11.30 -3.15 -0.83
C THR A 55 11.65 -1.68 -0.57
N LEU A 56 10.75 -0.90 0.07
CA LEU A 56 10.94 0.53 0.29
C LEU A 56 12.22 0.82 1.09
N GLY A 57 12.51 0.01 2.11
CA GLY A 57 13.72 0.17 2.92
C GLY A 57 15.00 0.07 2.10
N GLU A 58 15.07 -0.90 1.19
CA GLU A 58 16.22 -1.09 0.28
C GLU A 58 16.31 0.09 -0.69
N SER A 59 15.18 0.49 -1.27
CA SER A 59 15.09 1.62 -2.19
C SER A 59 15.55 2.94 -1.57
N LEU A 60 15.23 3.19 -0.29
CA LEU A 60 15.67 4.39 0.46
C LEU A 60 17.19 4.45 0.70
N THR A 61 17.87 3.31 0.61
CA THR A 61 19.33 3.23 0.75
C THR A 61 20.06 3.11 -0.60
N ASP A 62 19.32 3.07 -1.70
CA ASP A 62 19.90 2.93 -3.03
C ASP A 62 20.59 4.24 -3.44
N PRO A 63 21.91 4.21 -3.76
CA PRO A 63 22.64 5.40 -4.19
C PRO A 63 22.07 6.09 -5.43
N ARG A 64 21.29 5.38 -6.26
CA ARG A 64 20.62 5.95 -7.44
C ARG A 64 19.55 6.98 -7.08
N HIS A 65 19.00 6.91 -5.88
CA HIS A 65 17.97 7.83 -5.39
C HIS A 65 18.54 9.02 -4.61
N ASP A 66 19.83 9.03 -4.30
CA ASP A 66 20.44 10.12 -3.54
C ASP A 66 20.69 11.33 -4.45
N ASP A 67 19.80 12.32 -4.38
CA ASP A 67 19.96 13.62 -5.04
C ASP A 67 20.62 14.68 -4.14
N GLY A 68 21.16 14.26 -2.99
CA GLY A 68 21.72 15.12 -1.96
C GLY A 68 20.71 15.64 -0.94
N THR A 69 19.42 15.30 -1.06
CA THR A 69 18.35 15.71 -0.12
C THR A 69 17.59 14.51 0.46
N VAL A 70 17.08 14.66 1.68
CA VAL A 70 16.25 13.64 2.33
C VAL A 70 14.92 13.53 1.59
N ARG A 71 14.36 14.67 1.20
CA ARG A 71 13.15 14.78 0.38
C ARG A 71 13.26 14.03 -0.94
N GLY A 72 14.30 14.31 -1.72
CA GLY A 72 14.48 13.76 -3.05
C GLY A 72 14.67 12.25 -3.02
N THR A 73 15.47 11.76 -2.08
CA THR A 73 15.63 10.32 -1.85
C THR A 73 14.30 9.65 -1.48
N ALA A 74 13.55 10.21 -0.52
CA ALA A 74 12.25 9.67 -0.12
C ALA A 74 11.24 9.67 -1.28
N ARG A 75 11.20 10.76 -2.06
CA ARG A 75 10.36 10.87 -3.26
C ARG A 75 10.74 9.79 -4.28
N ALA A 76 12.02 9.67 -4.63
CA ALA A 76 12.48 8.73 -5.64
C ALA A 76 12.17 7.29 -5.25
N ALA A 77 12.39 6.92 -3.98
CA ALA A 77 12.07 5.59 -3.48
C ALA A 77 10.56 5.26 -3.54
N LEU A 78 9.71 6.22 -3.16
CA LEU A 78 8.25 6.05 -3.29
C LEU A 78 7.79 5.98 -4.74
N MET A 79 8.44 6.70 -5.65
CA MET A 79 8.16 6.63 -7.09
C MET A 79 8.57 5.27 -7.69
N GLU A 80 9.67 4.68 -7.22
CA GLU A 80 10.04 3.31 -7.61
C GLU A 80 8.99 2.29 -7.13
N VAL A 81 8.55 2.40 -5.87
CA VAL A 81 7.45 1.56 -5.32
C VAL A 81 6.18 1.74 -6.15
N ALA A 82 5.79 2.97 -6.46
CA ALA A 82 4.62 3.25 -7.30
C ALA A 82 4.74 2.69 -8.72
N GLY A 83 5.94 2.72 -9.32
CA GLY A 83 6.18 2.18 -10.65
C GLY A 83 6.17 0.65 -10.70
N ALA A 84 6.52 -0.01 -9.59
CA ALA A 84 6.50 -1.47 -9.47
C ALA A 84 5.10 -2.03 -9.17
N LEU A 85 4.21 -1.22 -8.59
CA LEU A 85 2.83 -1.58 -8.29
C LEU A 85 2.04 -1.86 -9.58
N ARG A 86 1.45 -3.05 -9.67
CA ARG A 86 0.64 -3.48 -10.80
C ARG A 86 -0.86 -3.36 -10.50
N PRO A 87 -1.71 -3.08 -11.51
CA PRO A 87 -3.16 -3.06 -11.34
C PRO A 87 -3.66 -4.47 -11.02
N ASP A 88 -3.79 -4.77 -9.74
CA ASP A 88 -4.15 -6.10 -9.25
C ASP A 88 -5.51 -6.08 -8.53
N ASN A 89 -5.78 -7.10 -7.70
CA ASN A 89 -6.99 -7.23 -6.88
C ASN A 89 -7.31 -5.98 -6.03
N VAL A 90 -6.28 -5.21 -5.62
CA VAL A 90 -6.41 -3.88 -4.98
C VAL A 90 -7.35 -2.99 -5.80
N SER A 91 -7.10 -2.87 -7.11
CA SER A 91 -7.81 -1.94 -7.99
C SER A 91 -9.29 -2.32 -8.12
N LEU A 92 -9.58 -3.62 -8.23
CA LEU A 92 -10.95 -4.12 -8.33
C LEU A 92 -11.72 -3.90 -7.02
N ALA A 93 -11.08 -4.14 -5.88
CA ALA A 93 -11.70 -3.93 -4.57
C ALA A 93 -12.01 -2.46 -4.30
N PHE A 94 -11.08 -1.55 -4.61
CA PHE A 94 -11.29 -0.11 -4.42
C PHE A 94 -12.34 0.46 -5.39
N THR A 95 -12.41 -0.05 -6.62
CA THR A 95 -13.41 0.42 -7.61
C THR A 95 -14.84 0.13 -7.15
N HIS A 96 -15.06 -0.98 -6.45
CA HIS A 96 -16.39 -1.43 -6.04
C HIS A 96 -16.61 -1.40 -4.52
N ALA A 97 -15.71 -0.78 -3.76
CA ALA A 97 -15.70 -0.80 -2.30
C ALA A 97 -17.03 -0.34 -1.69
N ASP A 98 -17.60 0.75 -2.20
CA ASP A 98 -18.87 1.30 -1.71
C ASP A 98 -20.05 0.38 -2.04
N THR A 99 -20.04 -0.21 -3.24
CA THR A 99 -21.10 -1.14 -3.67
C THR A 99 -21.06 -2.45 -2.88
N MET A 100 -19.88 -2.87 -2.44
CA MET A 100 -19.65 -4.11 -1.70
C MET A 100 -19.71 -3.94 -0.17
N GLY A 101 -19.97 -2.73 0.35
CA GLY A 101 -19.94 -2.44 1.78
C GLY A 101 -18.56 -2.60 2.43
N LEU A 102 -17.51 -2.53 1.61
CA LEU A 102 -16.13 -2.83 1.97
C LEU A 102 -15.33 -1.56 2.34
N ALA A 103 -15.89 -0.36 2.10
CA ALA A 103 -15.21 0.92 2.29
C ALA A 103 -14.57 1.09 3.68
N ASP A 104 -15.29 0.74 4.76
CA ASP A 104 -14.77 0.87 6.13
C ASP A 104 -13.64 -0.13 6.43
N GLU A 105 -13.73 -1.34 5.88
CA GLU A 105 -12.70 -2.36 6.07
C GLU A 105 -11.43 -2.00 5.28
N LEU A 106 -11.56 -1.56 4.03
CA LEU A 106 -10.44 -1.04 3.25
C LEU A 106 -9.81 0.19 3.89
N ARG A 107 -10.61 1.13 4.44
CA ARG A 107 -10.07 2.32 5.13
C ARG A 107 -9.23 1.94 6.34
N ARG A 108 -9.68 0.98 7.15
CA ARG A 108 -8.90 0.49 8.30
C ARG A 108 -7.62 -0.20 7.86
N SER A 109 -7.72 -1.08 6.86
CA SER A 109 -6.60 -1.83 6.30
C SER A 109 -5.57 -0.89 5.63
N ALA A 110 -6.02 0.18 4.98
CA ALA A 110 -5.20 1.26 4.44
C ALA A 110 -4.45 2.04 5.53
N ALA A 111 -5.10 2.31 6.66
CA ALA A 111 -4.48 3.03 7.78
C ALA A 111 -3.33 2.25 8.43
N VAL A 112 -3.46 0.93 8.56
CA VAL A 112 -2.36 0.05 9.02
C VAL A 112 -1.15 0.18 8.10
N ARG A 113 -1.37 0.11 6.78
CA ARG A 113 -0.31 0.24 5.77
C ARG A 113 0.33 1.62 5.71
N ALA A 114 -0.46 2.67 5.87
CA ALA A 114 0.06 4.02 6.02
C ALA A 114 0.99 4.10 7.25
N SER A 115 0.61 3.47 8.37
CA SER A 115 1.47 3.39 9.55
C SER A 115 2.78 2.64 9.28
N ASP A 116 2.73 1.49 8.62
CA ASP A 116 3.92 0.68 8.32
C ASP A 116 4.91 1.43 7.43
N VAL A 117 4.42 2.08 6.38
CA VAL A 117 5.23 2.94 5.49
C VAL A 117 5.81 4.14 6.27
N ALA A 118 4.99 4.77 7.13
CA ALA A 118 5.42 5.91 7.93
C ALA A 118 6.60 5.57 8.85
N VAL A 119 6.59 4.38 9.47
CA VAL A 119 7.69 3.90 10.33
C VAL A 119 9.00 3.79 9.53
N VAL A 120 8.94 3.25 8.32
CA VAL A 120 10.12 3.10 7.45
C VAL A 120 10.67 4.48 7.05
N LEU A 121 9.81 5.39 6.59
CA LEU A 121 10.20 6.74 6.19
C LEU A 121 10.74 7.57 7.35
N THR A 122 10.13 7.44 8.53
CA THR A 122 10.58 8.11 9.76
C THR A 122 11.98 7.64 10.13
N SER A 123 12.21 6.33 10.15
CA SER A 123 13.52 5.74 10.47
C SER A 123 14.61 6.21 9.50
N PHE A 124 14.28 6.28 8.21
CA PHE A 124 15.17 6.83 7.19
C PHE A 124 15.50 8.31 7.44
N ALA A 125 14.49 9.14 7.68
CA ALA A 125 14.69 10.57 7.90
C ALA A 125 15.54 10.84 9.15
N VAL A 126 15.30 10.11 10.24
CA VAL A 126 16.13 10.18 11.46
C VAL A 126 17.58 9.78 11.17
N MET A 127 17.80 8.70 10.40
CA MET A 127 19.14 8.26 10.01
C MET A 127 19.89 9.34 9.21
N LYS A 128 19.18 10.12 8.39
CA LYS A 128 19.72 11.25 7.64
C LYS A 128 19.85 12.54 8.47
N GLY A 129 19.58 12.50 9.77
CA GLY A 129 19.76 13.62 10.70
C GLY A 129 18.56 14.56 10.85
N VAL A 130 17.38 14.17 10.36
CA VAL A 130 16.15 14.92 10.63
C VAL A 130 15.74 14.72 12.10
N GLU A 131 15.29 15.79 12.75
CA GLU A 131 14.81 15.75 14.13
C GLU A 131 13.64 14.75 14.27
N PRO A 132 13.60 13.92 15.34
CA PRO A 132 12.63 12.82 15.45
C PRO A 132 11.16 13.18 15.27
N LEU A 133 10.65 14.23 15.92
CA LEU A 133 9.25 14.63 15.79
C LEU A 133 8.95 15.10 14.36
N ARG A 134 9.86 15.88 13.76
CA ARG A 134 9.74 16.29 12.36
C ARG A 134 9.76 15.10 11.41
N ALA A 135 10.63 14.12 11.65
CA ALA A 135 10.73 12.90 10.87
C ALA A 135 9.45 12.07 10.96
N GLU A 136 8.86 11.95 12.15
CA GLU A 136 7.59 11.24 12.37
C GLU A 136 6.43 11.90 11.60
N VAL A 137 6.28 13.22 11.71
CA VAL A 137 5.25 13.97 10.98
C VAL A 137 5.45 13.84 9.46
N ALA A 138 6.70 13.95 8.99
CA ALA A 138 7.01 13.82 7.58
C ALA A 138 6.76 12.41 7.05
N GLY A 139 7.16 11.37 7.79
CA GLY A 139 6.92 9.97 7.44
C GLY A 139 5.42 9.67 7.33
N ALA A 140 4.62 10.12 8.30
CA ALA A 140 3.17 9.99 8.26
C ALA A 140 2.54 10.73 7.06
N ALA A 141 3.00 11.95 6.76
CA ALA A 141 2.50 12.73 5.64
C ALA A 141 2.78 12.07 4.28
N TYR A 142 4.00 11.58 4.06
CA TYR A 142 4.39 10.89 2.83
C TYR A 142 3.68 9.53 2.69
N ALA A 143 3.55 8.77 3.77
CA ALA A 143 2.81 7.52 3.77
C ALA A 143 1.32 7.73 3.46
N GLY A 144 0.73 8.78 4.04
CA GLY A 144 -0.64 9.19 3.73
C GLY A 144 -0.82 9.54 2.25
N ALA A 145 0.14 10.27 1.66
CA ALA A 145 0.14 10.59 0.23
C ALA A 145 0.18 9.32 -0.64
N LEU A 146 1.05 8.35 -0.32
CA LEU A 146 1.13 7.08 -1.05
C LEU A 146 -0.20 6.31 -1.02
N VAL A 147 -0.78 6.14 0.17
CA VAL A 147 -2.02 5.37 0.33
C VAL A 147 -3.21 6.09 -0.32
N ALA A 148 -3.26 7.42 -0.24
CA ALA A 148 -4.27 8.22 -0.94
C ALA A 148 -4.14 8.07 -2.46
N ALA A 149 -2.92 8.11 -2.98
CA ALA A 149 -2.65 7.94 -4.41
C ALA A 149 -3.08 6.55 -4.91
N VAL A 150 -2.78 5.48 -4.16
CA VAL A 150 -3.23 4.11 -4.51
C VAL A 150 -4.75 4.01 -4.54
N GLY A 151 -5.43 4.59 -3.56
CA GLY A 151 -6.88 4.62 -3.52
C GLY A 151 -7.51 5.38 -4.70
N GLU A 152 -6.92 6.53 -5.06
CA GLU A 152 -7.39 7.35 -6.19
C GLU A 152 -7.11 6.69 -7.54
N TRP A 153 -5.89 6.21 -7.75
CA TRP A 153 -5.49 5.47 -8.94
C TRP A 153 -6.41 4.26 -9.20
N SER A 154 -6.78 3.56 -8.13
CA SER A 154 -7.72 2.45 -8.22
C SER A 154 -9.12 2.89 -8.68
N ARG A 155 -9.66 3.98 -8.14
CA ARG A 155 -11.00 4.51 -8.51
C ARG A 155 -11.05 5.12 -9.90
N SER A 156 -9.97 5.78 -10.32
CA SER A 156 -9.86 6.42 -11.65
C SER A 156 -9.65 5.40 -12.80
N GLY A 157 -9.41 4.14 -12.44
CA GLY A 157 -9.22 3.03 -13.37
C GLY A 157 -7.75 2.82 -13.67
N ALA A 158 -7.09 2.06 -12.79
CA ALA A 158 -5.64 1.82 -12.74
C ALA A 158 -4.96 1.40 -14.07
N VAL A 159 -5.72 0.87 -15.03
CA VAL A 159 -5.25 0.51 -16.37
C VAL A 159 -5.01 1.74 -17.28
N ARG A 160 -5.69 2.86 -17.01
CA ARG A 160 -5.69 4.07 -17.85
C ARG A 160 -4.86 5.22 -17.30
N THR A 161 -4.44 5.13 -16.05
CA THR A 161 -3.74 6.20 -15.32
C THR A 161 -2.45 5.68 -14.73
N SER A 162 -1.41 6.49 -14.70
CA SER A 162 -0.13 6.14 -14.07
C SER A 162 -0.20 6.39 -12.56
N LEU A 163 0.08 5.38 -11.72
CA LEU A 163 0.17 5.58 -10.28
C LEU A 163 1.27 6.59 -9.93
N CYS A 164 2.36 6.63 -10.70
CA CYS A 164 3.43 7.60 -10.52
C CYS A 164 2.95 9.05 -10.71
N GLU A 165 2.05 9.31 -11.66
CA GLU A 165 1.48 10.65 -11.88
C GLU A 165 0.59 11.05 -10.69
N VAL A 166 -0.31 10.15 -10.28
CA VAL A 166 -1.20 10.37 -9.13
C VAL A 166 -0.40 10.55 -7.83
N LEU A 167 0.69 9.79 -7.64
CA LEU A 167 1.56 9.93 -6.48
C LEU A 167 2.32 11.26 -6.49
N ALA A 168 2.82 11.70 -7.65
CA ALA A 168 3.47 13.00 -7.77
C ALA A 168 2.54 14.14 -7.36
N GLU A 169 1.26 14.09 -7.76
CA GLU A 169 0.23 15.04 -7.33
C GLU A 169 -0.03 14.95 -5.82
N ALA A 170 -0.14 13.73 -5.27
CA ALA A 170 -0.38 13.50 -3.85
C ALA A 170 0.78 13.95 -2.95
N LEU A 171 2.02 13.90 -3.44
CA LEU A 171 3.22 14.32 -2.71
C LEU A 171 3.39 15.85 -2.68
N ALA A 172 2.95 16.57 -3.71
CA ALA A 172 3.10 18.02 -3.83
C ALA A 172 2.76 18.83 -2.55
N PRO A 173 1.63 18.58 -1.84
CA PRO A 173 1.30 19.31 -0.62
C PRO A 173 2.21 18.99 0.58
N VAL A 174 2.95 17.88 0.56
CA VAL A 174 3.76 17.42 1.70
C VAL A 174 5.27 17.51 1.46
N GLU A 175 5.71 17.91 0.26
CA GLU A 175 7.13 17.97 -0.11
C GLU A 175 7.98 18.77 0.91
N GLY A 176 7.46 19.86 1.44
CA GLY A 176 8.16 20.71 2.42
C GLY A 176 8.38 20.09 3.81
N ALA A 177 7.81 18.91 4.10
CA ALA A 177 7.99 18.26 5.39
C ALA A 177 9.43 17.74 5.60
N LEU A 178 10.09 17.28 4.53
CA LEU A 178 11.49 16.84 4.56
C LEU A 178 12.42 17.91 3.98
N PRO A 179 13.65 18.04 4.52
CA PRO A 179 14.68 18.91 3.97
C PRO A 179 15.22 18.38 2.63
#